data_AF-A0A8W7PWP4-F1
#
_entry.id   AF-A0A8W7PWP4-F1
#
_cell.length_a   1.000
_cell.length_b   1.000
_cell.length_c   1.000
_cell.angle_alpha   90.00
_cell.angle_beta   90.00
_cell.angle_gamma   90.00
#
_symmetry.space_group_name_H-M   'P 1'
#
loop_
_entity.id
_entity.type
_entity.pdbx_description
1 polymer ?
#
loop_
_entity_poly.entity_id
_entity_poly.type
_entity_poly.pdbx_seq_one_letter_code
_entity_poly.pdbx_strand_id
1 'polypeptide(L)'
;MTQPVPIKIYPRLTSGRFNNIRVALVILTQLVYLGLPWLRWNERQAVLFDLDRHQFFIFGASFWPQDFVYLAALLVLCALGLFWWTTLAGRLWCGYSCPQTVYTQIMLWIERLVLGDHKARRKLDAAPNSTGKLMKKGLAHGLMLLFSLWTGFTLVAYFTPATELANSLWQGALGPWESFLDL
;
A
#
# COMPACT_ATOMS: atom_id res chain seq x y z
N MET A 1 30.42 -21.84 -16.56
CA MET A 1 29.83 -20.86 -15.63
C MET A 1 28.56 -21.47 -15.05
N THR A 2 28.64 -22.16 -13.91
CA THR A 2 27.47 -22.72 -13.24
C THR A 2 26.65 -21.57 -12.64
N GLN A 3 25.46 -21.32 -13.19
CA GLN A 3 24.53 -20.36 -12.60
C GLN A 3 24.20 -20.82 -11.17
N PRO A 4 24.37 -19.97 -10.15
CA PRO A 4 24.03 -20.36 -8.79
C PRO A 4 22.53 -20.68 -8.74
N VAL A 5 22.21 -21.90 -8.27
CA VAL A 5 20.81 -22.30 -8.04
C VAL A 5 20.21 -21.30 -7.05
N PRO A 6 19.09 -20.63 -7.36
CA PRO A 6 18.50 -19.64 -6.48
C PRO A 6 18.02 -20.31 -5.19
N ILE A 7 18.75 -20.05 -4.10
CA ILE A 7 18.38 -20.52 -2.77
C ILE A 7 17.17 -19.69 -2.32
N LYS A 8 16.03 -20.36 -2.08
CA LYS A 8 14.84 -19.69 -1.53
C LYS A 8 15.13 -19.23 -0.10
N ILE A 9 15.24 -17.92 0.09
CA ILE A 9 15.47 -17.29 1.39
C ILE A 9 14.12 -17.11 2.07
N TYR A 10 13.97 -17.62 3.29
CA TYR A 10 12.81 -17.32 4.12
C TYR A 10 13.23 -16.30 5.17
N PRO A 11 12.64 -15.11 5.22
CA PRO A 11 13.03 -14.10 6.21
C PRO A 11 12.54 -14.49 7.61
N ARG A 12 13.41 -14.29 8.61
CA ARG A 12 13.07 -14.39 10.04
C ARG A 12 12.72 -13.00 10.56
N LEU A 13 11.58 -12.87 11.24
CA LEU A 13 11.25 -11.62 11.93
C LEU A 13 12.15 -11.45 13.15
N THR A 14 12.78 -10.29 13.24
CA THR A 14 13.60 -9.88 14.38
C THR A 14 12.76 -9.04 15.33
N SER A 15 12.96 -9.21 16.64
CA SER A 15 12.36 -8.37 17.68
C SER A 15 13.38 -7.35 18.16
N GLY A 16 12.95 -6.12 18.41
CA GLY A 16 13.83 -5.07 18.94
C GLY A 16 13.21 -3.68 18.78
N ARG A 17 13.78 -2.69 19.49
CA ARG A 17 13.26 -1.30 19.49
C ARG A 17 13.12 -0.72 18.08
N PHE A 18 14.15 -0.86 17.24
CA PHE A 18 14.13 -0.37 15.87
C PHE A 18 13.11 -1.11 14.98
N ASN A 19 12.95 -2.42 15.18
CA ASN A 19 11.92 -3.19 14.47
C ASN A 19 10.51 -2.75 14.89
N ASN A 20 10.28 -2.49 16.18
CA ASN A 20 8.99 -2.01 16.68
C ASN A 20 8.64 -0.64 16.11
N ILE A 21 9.62 0.28 15.98
CA ILE A 21 9.43 1.57 15.31
C ILE A 21 9.06 1.36 13.84
N ARG A 22 9.73 0.44 13.13
CA ARG A 22 9.38 0.10 11.75
C ARG A 22 7.96 -0.43 11.63
N VAL A 23 7.55 -1.33 12.52
CA VAL A 23 6.17 -1.85 12.56
C VAL A 23 5.17 -0.72 12.82
N ALA A 24 5.46 0.17 13.77
CA ALA A 24 4.61 1.32 14.07
C ALA A 24 4.45 2.25 12.86
N LEU A 25 5.53 2.54 12.13
CA LEU A 25 5.49 3.36 10.91
C LEU A 25 4.73 2.67 9.77
N VAL A 26 4.87 1.35 9.61
CA VAL A 26 4.06 0.57 8.65
C VAL A 26 2.58 0.69 8.99
N ILE A 27 2.20 0.51 10.26
CA ILE A 27 0.80 0.62 10.68
C ILE A 27 0.30 2.05 10.49
N LEU A 28 1.07 3.06 10.91
CA LEU A 28 0.69 4.46 10.78
C LEU A 28 0.46 4.86 9.32
N THR A 29 1.39 4.52 8.43
CA THR A 29 1.27 4.84 6.99
C THR A 29 0.07 4.16 6.37
N GLN A 30 -0.23 2.91 6.75
CA GLN A 30 -1.42 2.20 6.27
C GLN A 30 -2.72 2.77 6.85
N LEU A 31 -2.76 3.15 8.13
CA LEU A 31 -3.93 3.79 8.73
C LEU A 31 -4.26 5.12 8.05
N VAL A 32 -3.24 5.93 7.79
CA VAL A 32 -3.40 7.19 7.06
C VAL A 32 -3.86 6.90 5.63
N TYR A 33 -3.16 6.01 4.91
CA TYR A 33 -3.48 5.72 3.52
C TYR A 33 -4.87 5.13 3.32
N LEU A 34 -5.25 4.12 4.12
CA LEU A 34 -6.53 3.44 4.03
C LEU A 34 -7.67 4.22 4.68
N GLY A 35 -7.36 5.11 5.63
CA GLY A 35 -8.38 5.85 6.41
C GLY A 35 -8.79 7.18 5.80
N LEU A 36 -7.86 7.92 5.16
CA LEU A 36 -8.14 9.26 4.64
C LEU A 36 -9.30 9.34 3.63
N PRO A 37 -9.49 8.39 2.69
CA PRO A 37 -10.60 8.46 1.73
C PRO A 37 -11.98 8.31 2.39
N TRP A 38 -12.04 7.67 3.56
CA TRP A 38 -13.29 7.43 4.27
C TRP A 38 -13.63 8.54 5.27
N LEU A 39 -12.65 9.37 5.61
CA LEU A 39 -12.86 10.49 6.50
C LEU A 39 -13.68 11.56 5.79
N ARG A 40 -14.82 11.93 6.37
CA ARG A 40 -15.64 13.05 5.88
C ARG A 40 -15.28 14.32 6.65
N TRP A 41 -15.14 15.42 5.93
CA TRP A 41 -14.80 16.73 6.45
C TRP A 41 -15.68 17.79 5.78
N ASN A 42 -16.53 18.48 6.56
CA ASN A 42 -17.48 19.49 6.06
C ASN A 42 -18.35 18.98 4.90
N GLU A 43 -19.06 17.87 5.09
CA GLU A 43 -19.96 17.21 4.11
C GLU A 43 -19.29 16.59 2.87
N ARG A 44 -17.98 16.73 2.69
CA ARG A 44 -17.21 16.15 1.58
C ARG A 44 -16.11 15.20 2.07
N GLN A 45 -15.55 14.41 1.17
CA GLN A 45 -14.41 13.55 1.47
C GLN A 45 -13.19 14.41 1.85
N ALA A 46 -12.45 14.00 2.90
CA ALA A 46 -11.35 14.78 3.45
C ALA A 46 -10.20 14.93 2.47
N VAL A 47 -9.85 13.90 1.70
CA VAL A 47 -8.87 14.02 0.62
C VAL A 47 -9.49 13.46 -0.65
N LEU A 48 -9.74 14.34 -1.62
CA LEU A 48 -10.29 13.99 -2.92
C LEU A 48 -9.57 14.79 -4.00
N PHE A 49 -9.02 14.09 -4.97
CA PHE A 49 -8.37 14.67 -6.14
C PHE A 49 -9.30 14.50 -7.35
N ASP A 50 -10.19 15.47 -7.55
CA ASP A 50 -11.16 15.47 -8.66
C ASP A 50 -10.45 15.84 -9.96
N LEU A 51 -10.20 14.84 -10.81
CA LEU A 51 -9.57 15.04 -12.13
C LEU A 51 -10.51 15.71 -13.12
N ASP A 52 -11.81 15.43 -13.09
CA ASP A 52 -12.78 15.96 -14.04
C ASP A 52 -12.87 17.49 -13.92
N ARG A 53 -12.96 17.97 -12.70
CA ARG A 53 -13.04 19.41 -12.40
C ARG A 53 -11.70 20.06 -12.18
N HIS A 54 -10.61 19.30 -12.19
CA HIS A 54 -9.24 19.75 -11.87
C HIS A 54 -9.19 20.47 -10.51
N GLN A 55 -9.95 19.96 -9.53
CA GLN A 55 -10.08 20.54 -8.19
C GLN A 55 -9.52 19.55 -7.16
N PHE A 56 -8.60 20.03 -6.33
CA PHE A 56 -8.02 19.20 -5.28
C PHE A 56 -8.55 19.64 -3.92
N PHE A 57 -9.20 18.73 -3.23
CA PHE A 57 -9.75 18.93 -1.89
C PHE A 57 -8.85 18.25 -0.87
N ILE A 58 -8.24 19.05 0.00
CA ILE A 58 -7.36 18.57 1.09
C ILE A 58 -7.87 19.17 2.40
N PHE A 59 -8.63 18.38 3.14
CA PHE A 59 -9.39 18.71 4.35
C PHE A 59 -10.29 19.96 4.14
N GLY A 60 -9.87 21.10 4.70
CA GLY A 60 -10.55 22.39 4.53
C GLY A 60 -10.05 23.21 3.34
N ALA A 61 -8.89 22.87 2.77
CA ALA A 61 -8.32 23.57 1.62
C ALA A 61 -8.92 23.06 0.30
N SER A 62 -9.27 24.00 -0.57
CA SER A 62 -9.74 23.74 -1.93
C SER A 62 -8.79 24.42 -2.90
N PHE A 63 -8.02 23.63 -3.63
CA PHE A 63 -7.06 24.12 -4.61
C PHE A 63 -7.73 24.14 -5.98
N TRP A 64 -7.81 25.34 -6.56
CA TRP A 64 -8.24 25.53 -7.94
C TRP A 64 -7.04 25.44 -8.88
N PRO A 65 -7.25 25.26 -10.21
CA PRO A 65 -6.16 25.20 -11.18
C PRO A 65 -5.18 26.38 -11.12
N GLN A 66 -5.66 27.58 -10.79
CA GLN A 66 -4.83 28.77 -10.58
C GLN A 66 -3.89 28.68 -9.35
N ASP A 67 -4.29 27.91 -8.33
CA ASP A 67 -3.56 27.74 -7.07
C ASP A 67 -2.56 26.59 -7.14
N PHE A 68 -2.38 26.00 -8.33
CA PHE A 68 -1.46 24.88 -8.57
C PHE A 68 -0.01 25.23 -8.22
N VAL A 69 0.37 26.51 -8.25
CA VAL A 69 1.68 26.99 -7.80
C VAL A 69 1.95 26.63 -6.33
N TYR A 70 0.95 26.72 -5.45
CA TYR A 70 1.09 26.35 -4.04
C TYR A 70 1.27 24.85 -3.87
N LEU A 71 0.54 24.05 -4.65
CA LEU A 71 0.69 22.59 -4.65
C LEU A 71 2.07 22.18 -5.17
N ALA A 72 2.54 22.78 -6.27
CA ALA A 72 3.86 22.53 -6.81
C ALA A 72 4.97 22.91 -5.81
N ALA A 73 4.85 24.08 -5.16
CA ALA A 73 5.79 24.49 -4.12
C ALA A 73 5.82 23.50 -2.94
N LEU A 74 4.65 23.01 -2.50
CA LEU A 74 4.55 21.98 -1.48
C LEU A 74 5.25 20.68 -1.90
N LEU A 75 5.03 20.22 -3.14
CA LEU A 75 5.69 19.01 -3.66
C LEU A 75 7.21 19.18 -3.73
N VAL A 76 7.70 20.36 -4.14
CA VAL A 76 9.13 20.69 -4.12
C VAL A 76 9.68 20.67 -2.70
N LEU A 77 8.99 21.25 -1.72
CA LEU A 77 9.39 21.19 -0.32
C LEU A 77 9.42 19.76 0.21
N CYS A 78 8.43 18.92 -0.13
CA CYS A 78 8.43 17.50 0.22
C CYS A 78 9.60 16.75 -0.41
N ALA A 79 9.92 17.00 -1.68
CA ALA A 79 11.04 16.39 -2.38
C ALA A 79 12.38 16.81 -1.75
N LEU A 80 12.58 18.11 -1.53
CA LEU A 80 13.78 18.63 -0.85
C LEU A 80 13.90 18.10 0.58
N GLY A 81 12.78 18.00 1.31
CA GLY A 81 12.74 17.41 2.65
C GLY A 81 13.12 15.93 2.65
N LEU A 82 12.68 15.17 1.65
CA LEU A 82 13.09 13.78 1.47
C LEU A 82 14.60 13.68 1.21
N PHE A 83 15.15 14.48 0.29
CA PHE A 83 16.59 14.51 0.02
C PHE A 83 17.40 14.92 1.25
N TRP A 84 16.96 15.96 1.96
CA TRP A 84 17.56 16.41 3.21
C TRP A 84 17.60 15.28 4.24
N TRP A 85 16.50 14.53 4.40
CA TRP A 85 16.48 13.39 5.31
C TRP A 85 17.46 12.29 4.89
N THR A 86 17.60 12.05 3.58
CA THR A 86 18.57 11.07 3.08
C THR A 86 20.03 11.46 3.31
N THR A 87 20.37 12.76 3.29
CA THR A 87 21.73 13.20 3.59
C THR A 87 22.05 13.12 5.08
N LEU A 88 21.08 13.40 5.96
CA LEU A 88 21.28 13.34 7.42
C LEU A 88 21.27 11.92 7.98
N ALA A 89 20.27 11.11 7.62
CA ALA A 89 19.99 9.82 8.25
C ALA A 89 20.13 8.62 7.28
N GLY A 90 20.65 8.86 6.07
CA GLY A 90 20.88 7.82 5.06
C GLY A 90 19.58 7.17 4.57
N ARG A 91 19.51 5.83 4.64
CA ARG A 91 18.39 5.02 4.11
C ARG A 91 17.22 4.85 5.07
N LEU A 92 17.02 5.76 6.01
CA LEU A 92 15.95 5.65 7.00
C LEU A 92 14.57 5.66 6.34
N TRP A 93 14.31 6.55 5.36
CA TRP A 93 13.07 6.52 4.60
C TRP A 93 12.84 5.18 3.90
N CYS A 94 13.85 4.72 3.14
CA CYS A 94 13.79 3.47 2.39
C CYS A 94 13.56 2.25 3.30
N GLY A 95 14.13 2.26 4.50
CA GLY A 95 14.02 1.16 5.47
C GLY A 95 12.74 1.14 6.30
N TYR A 96 12.02 2.26 6.43
CA TYR A 96 10.92 2.40 7.38
C TYR A 96 9.57 2.81 6.78
N SER A 97 9.55 3.53 5.67
CA SER A 97 8.32 4.13 5.13
C SER A 97 8.15 4.01 3.62
N CYS A 98 9.21 3.63 2.88
CA CYS A 98 9.09 3.41 1.44
C CYS A 98 7.96 2.41 1.12
N PRO A 99 7.05 2.71 0.17
CA PRO A 99 5.92 1.86 -0.17
C PRO A 99 6.33 0.41 -0.45
N GLN A 100 7.45 0.21 -1.17
CA GLN A 100 7.97 -1.13 -1.48
C GLN A 100 8.28 -1.92 -0.20
N THR A 101 8.91 -1.29 0.79
CA THR A 101 9.24 -1.91 2.08
C THR A 101 7.99 -2.21 2.90
N VAL A 102 7.08 -1.25 2.97
CA VAL A 102 5.82 -1.35 3.72
C VAL A 102 4.97 -2.51 3.20
N TYR A 103 4.70 -2.54 1.89
CA TYR A 103 3.89 -3.59 1.28
C TYR A 103 4.57 -4.96 1.32
N THR A 104 5.88 -5.04 1.07
CA THR A 104 6.60 -6.31 1.20
C THR A 104 6.51 -6.86 2.62
N GLN A 105 6.64 -6.00 3.63
CA GLN A 105 6.53 -6.41 5.03
C GLN A 105 5.13 -6.92 5.37
N ILE A 106 4.07 -6.28 4.88
CA ILE A 106 2.69 -6.72 5.06
C ILE A 106 2.45 -8.07 4.38
N MET A 107 2.92 -8.26 3.14
CA MET A 107 2.78 -9.54 2.43
C MET A 107 3.50 -10.67 3.17
N LEU A 108 4.69 -10.41 3.70
CA LEU A 108 5.41 -11.38 4.53
C LEU A 108 4.68 -11.68 5.85
N TRP A 109 3.96 -10.72 6.43
CA TRP A 109 3.11 -10.96 7.60
C TRP A 109 1.89 -11.82 7.27
N ILE A 110 1.23 -11.57 6.14
CA ILE A 110 0.13 -12.41 5.64
C ILE A 110 0.62 -13.84 5.39
N GLU A 111 1.76 -13.99 4.72
CA GLU A 111 2.37 -15.30 4.46
C GLU A 111 2.67 -16.05 5.77
N ARG A 112 3.24 -15.35 6.75
CA ARG A 112 3.56 -15.94 8.06
C ARG A 112 2.31 -16.30 8.85
N LEU A 113 1.25 -15.50 8.76
CA LEU A 113 -0.02 -15.77 9.43
C LEU A 113 -0.62 -17.11 8.97
N VAL A 114 -0.51 -17.42 7.68
CA VAL A 114 -1.08 -18.65 7.09
C VAL A 114 -0.11 -19.84 7.13
N LEU A 115 1.15 -19.62 6.76
CA LEU A 115 2.16 -20.69 6.59
C LEU A 115 3.02 -20.92 7.84
N GLY A 116 2.99 -20.00 8.80
CA GLY A 116 3.78 -20.05 10.03
C GLY A 116 5.21 -19.51 9.88
N ASP A 117 6.03 -19.79 10.90
CA ASP A 117 7.40 -19.27 10.99
C ASP A 117 8.34 -19.81 9.89
N HIS A 118 9.55 -19.25 9.79
CA HIS A 118 10.57 -19.67 8.81
C HIS A 118 10.74 -21.20 8.71
N LYS A 119 10.84 -21.88 9.86
CA LYS A 119 11.03 -23.35 9.91
C LYS A 119 9.82 -24.10 9.34
N ALA A 120 8.61 -23.62 9.62
CA ALA A 120 7.38 -24.23 9.13
C ALA A 120 7.27 -24.09 7.61
N ARG A 121 7.60 -22.90 7.07
CA ARG A 121 7.65 -22.66 5.62
C ARG A 121 8.69 -23.54 4.91
N ARG A 122 9.90 -23.63 5.45
CA ARG A 122 10.96 -24.50 4.91
C ARG A 122 10.55 -25.98 4.93
N LYS A 123 9.90 -26.44 6.01
CA LYS A 123 9.37 -27.81 6.10
C LYS A 123 8.23 -28.05 5.10
N LEU A 124 7.31 -27.09 4.95
CA LEU A 124 6.19 -27.18 4.03
C LEU A 124 6.65 -27.22 2.57
N ASP A 125 7.69 -26.47 2.23
CA ASP A 125 8.26 -26.47 0.88
C ASP A 125 9.01 -27.76 0.55
N ALA A 126 9.70 -28.36 1.53
CA ALA A 126 10.36 -29.67 1.38
C ALA A 126 9.39 -30.87 1.36
N ALA A 127 8.16 -30.69 1.84
CA ALA A 127 7.15 -31.75 1.85
C ALA A 127 6.60 -32.03 0.43
N PRO A 128 6.19 -33.29 0.13
CA PRO A 128 5.55 -33.62 -1.14
C PRO A 128 4.29 -32.79 -1.38
N ASN A 129 3.95 -32.58 -2.65
CA ASN A 129 2.77 -31.81 -3.04
C ASN A 129 1.51 -32.57 -2.60
N SER A 130 0.85 -32.03 -1.58
CA SER A 130 -0.42 -32.54 -1.04
C SER A 130 -1.50 -31.48 -1.17
N THR A 131 -2.77 -31.89 -1.17
CA THR A 131 -3.92 -30.99 -1.19
C THR A 131 -3.84 -29.96 -0.05
N GLY A 132 -3.40 -30.37 1.14
CA GLY A 132 -3.19 -29.48 2.28
C GLY A 132 -2.11 -28.41 2.04
N LYS A 133 -1.03 -28.74 1.31
CA LYS A 133 0.00 -27.77 0.90
C LYS A 133 -0.56 -26.76 -0.09
N LEU A 134 -1.35 -27.23 -1.06
CA LEU A 134 -1.98 -26.36 -2.06
C LEU A 134 -2.98 -25.42 -1.41
N MET A 135 -3.85 -25.90 -0.51
CA MET A 135 -4.82 -25.07 0.20
C MET A 135 -4.12 -23.99 1.06
N LYS A 136 -3.06 -24.34 1.80
CA LYS A 136 -2.32 -23.37 2.62
C LYS A 136 -1.68 -22.27 1.77
N LYS A 137 -1.04 -22.64 0.66
CA LYS A 137 -0.44 -21.67 -0.27
C LYS A 137 -1.50 -20.84 -0.98
N GLY A 138 -2.58 -21.48 -1.42
CA GLY A 138 -3.73 -20.82 -2.05
C GLY A 138 -4.37 -19.80 -1.12
N LEU A 139 -4.56 -20.13 0.16
CA LEU A 139 -5.07 -19.20 1.16
C LEU A 139 -4.12 -18.02 1.39
N ALA A 140 -2.81 -18.26 1.48
CA ALA A 140 -1.83 -17.18 1.63
C ALA A 140 -1.87 -16.22 0.43
N HIS A 141 -1.86 -16.74 -0.80
CA HIS A 141 -1.97 -15.92 -2.00
C HIS A 141 -3.35 -15.25 -2.14
N GLY A 142 -4.42 -15.92 -1.72
CA GLY A 142 -5.77 -15.35 -1.69
C GLY A 142 -5.86 -14.14 -0.77
N LEU A 143 -5.31 -14.22 0.44
CA LEU A 143 -5.25 -13.07 1.35
C LEU A 143 -4.38 -11.93 0.79
N MET A 144 -3.24 -12.25 0.15
CA MET A 144 -2.41 -11.23 -0.52
C MET A 144 -3.13 -10.54 -1.68
N LEU A 145 -3.90 -11.30 -2.45
CA LEU A 145 -4.69 -10.78 -3.57
C LEU A 145 -5.82 -9.89 -3.05
N LEU A 146 -6.55 -10.33 -2.02
CA LEU A 146 -7.59 -9.53 -1.37
C LEU A 146 -7.03 -8.21 -0.81
N PHE A 147 -5.88 -8.26 -0.14
CA PHE A 147 -5.22 -7.04 0.36
C PHE A 147 -4.75 -6.13 -0.78
N SER A 148 -4.21 -6.70 -1.87
CA SER A 148 -3.84 -5.93 -3.07
C SER A 148 -5.05 -5.27 -3.74
N LEU A 149 -6.18 -5.97 -3.82
CA LEU A 149 -7.43 -5.41 -4.34
C LEU A 149 -7.97 -4.29 -3.46
N TRP A 150 -7.92 -4.46 -2.13
CA TRP A 150 -8.34 -3.44 -1.17
C TRP A 150 -7.49 -2.17 -1.28
N THR A 151 -6.17 -2.32 -1.39
CA THR A 151 -5.25 -1.19 -1.55
C THR A 151 -5.44 -0.51 -2.91
N GLY A 152 -5.66 -1.28 -3.98
CA GLY A 152 -6.02 -0.75 -5.30
C GLY A 152 -7.33 0.04 -5.27
N PHE A 153 -8.38 -0.48 -4.64
CA PHE A 153 -9.64 0.23 -4.43
C PHE A 153 -9.43 1.55 -3.70
N THR A 154 -8.64 1.53 -2.62
CA THR A 154 -8.32 2.74 -1.84
C THR A 154 -7.61 3.78 -2.70
N LEU A 155 -6.69 3.35 -3.59
CA LEU A 155 -6.02 4.26 -4.51
C LEU A 155 -7.02 5.00 -5.42
N VAL A 156 -7.98 4.26 -6.00
CA VAL A 156 -9.01 4.86 -6.86
C VAL A 156 -9.95 5.76 -6.05
N ALA A 157 -10.23 5.40 -4.80
CA ALA A 157 -11.05 6.20 -3.89
C ALA A 157 -10.42 7.57 -3.52
N TYR A 158 -9.13 7.81 -3.81
CA TYR A 158 -8.55 9.16 -3.70
C TYR A 158 -8.95 10.07 -4.86
N PHE A 159 -9.40 9.52 -5.99
CA PHE A 159 -9.72 10.27 -7.20
C PHE A 159 -11.24 10.33 -7.45
N THR A 160 -11.95 9.23 -7.19
CA THR A 160 -13.41 9.18 -7.20
C THR A 160 -13.93 9.16 -5.75
N PRO A 161 -15.02 9.87 -5.41
CA PRO A 161 -15.63 9.78 -4.08
C PRO A 161 -15.86 8.32 -3.65
N ALA A 162 -15.34 7.95 -2.47
CA ALA A 162 -15.31 6.55 -2.01
C ALA A 162 -16.70 5.88 -1.99
N THR A 163 -17.75 6.64 -1.68
CA THR A 163 -19.14 6.16 -1.67
C THR A 163 -19.69 5.91 -3.08
N GLU A 164 -19.31 6.74 -4.05
CA GLU A 164 -19.72 6.57 -5.44
C GLU A 164 -19.00 5.37 -6.04
N LEU A 165 -17.68 5.28 -5.84
CA LEU A 165 -16.87 4.15 -6.29
C LEU A 165 -17.38 2.81 -5.74
N ALA A 166 -17.75 2.75 -4.46
CA ALA A 166 -18.31 1.54 -3.85
C ALA A 166 -19.65 1.11 -4.51
N ASN A 167 -20.50 2.09 -4.84
CA ASN A 167 -21.77 1.84 -5.52
C ASN A 167 -21.56 1.42 -6.99
N SER A 168 -20.64 2.06 -7.71
CA SER A 168 -20.27 1.74 -9.10
C SER A 168 -19.71 0.32 -9.22
N LEU A 169 -18.83 -0.08 -8.29
CA LEU A 169 -18.31 -1.44 -8.20
C LEU A 169 -19.39 -2.47 -7.94
N TRP A 170 -20.33 -2.18 -7.04
CA TRP A 170 -21.44 -3.08 -6.75
C TRP A 170 -22.37 -3.28 -7.95
N GLN A 171 -22.58 -2.21 -8.73
CA GLN A 171 -23.43 -2.22 -9.92
C GLN A 171 -22.71 -2.77 -11.17
N GLY A 172 -21.40 -3.06 -11.08
CA GLY A 172 -20.58 -3.47 -12.22
C GLY A 172 -20.41 -2.37 -13.28
N ALA A 173 -20.75 -1.13 -12.94
CA ALA A 173 -20.72 0.03 -13.82
C ALA A 173 -19.53 0.92 -13.46
N LEU A 174 -18.32 0.38 -13.60
CA LEU A 174 -17.09 1.13 -13.44
C LEU A 174 -16.93 2.12 -14.60
N GLY A 175 -16.60 3.37 -14.29
CA GLY A 175 -16.25 4.35 -15.29
C GLY A 175 -14.99 3.94 -16.09
N PRO A 176 -14.76 4.53 -17.28
CA PRO A 176 -13.56 4.24 -18.08
C PRO A 176 -12.25 4.49 -17.31
N TRP A 177 -12.20 5.59 -16.56
CA TRP A 177 -11.08 5.92 -15.68
C TRP A 177 -10.92 4.95 -14.49
N GLU A 178 -12.04 4.54 -13.87
CA GLU A 178 -12.04 3.65 -12.70
C GLU A 178 -11.58 2.23 -13.04
N SER A 179 -11.84 1.81 -14.28
CA SER A 179 -11.42 0.52 -14.82
C SER A 179 -10.03 0.56 -15.48
N PHE A 180 -9.43 1.75 -15.64
CA PHE A 180 -8.21 1.96 -16.43
C PHE A 180 -8.29 1.33 -17.83
N LEU A 181 -9.50 1.19 -18.38
CA LEU A 181 -9.79 0.57 -19.68
C LEU A 181 -10.19 1.62 -20.71
N ASP A 182 -9.48 2.75 -20.74
CA ASP A 182 -9.49 3.65 -21.89
C ASP A 182 -8.57 3.07 -22.99
N LEU A 183 -9.16 2.19 -23.81
CA LEU A 183 -8.68 1.80 -25.15
C LEU A 183 -9.87 1.76 -26.11
#